data_AF-A0A3A4V9F7-F1
#
_entry.id   AF-A0A3A4V9F7-F1
#
_cell.length_a   1.000
_cell.length_b   1.000
_cell.length_c   1.000
_cell.angle_alpha   90.00
_cell.angle_beta   90.00
_cell.angle_gamma   90.00
#
_symmetry.space_group_name_H-M   'P 1'
#
loop_
_entity.id
_entity.type
_entity.pdbx_description
1 polymer ?
#
loop_
_entity_poly.entity_id
_entity_poly.type
_entity_poly.pdbx_seq_one_letter_code
_entity_poly.pdbx_strand_id
1 'polypeptide(L)'
;MFFIENRRTVLCQNCILFDCDETLEISNGPVKLQSLVDLRIAGHVVGICGNWGLFVKIPGWQHIASFINCCLVVQDQNGNIYGDKAWFLSELKKYIPADEYVHVGNEFGRTNSLGFVCGSHDGDAARKANWRFLLEDEFSRGMR
;
A
#
# COMPACT_ATOMS: atom_id res chain seq x y z
N MET A 1 9.77 31.51 8.13
CA MET A 1 8.41 31.02 8.40
C MET A 1 7.55 31.45 7.22
N PHE A 2 7.29 30.56 6.26
CA PHE A 2 6.41 30.86 5.14
C PHE A 2 5.13 30.07 5.34
N PHE A 3 4.05 30.77 5.69
CA PHE A 3 2.70 30.28 5.50
C PHE A 3 2.29 30.67 4.08
N ILE A 4 2.27 29.70 3.17
CA ILE A 4 1.58 29.88 1.89
C ILE A 4 0.16 29.38 2.13
N GLU A 5 -0.75 30.29 2.47
CA GLU A 5 -2.18 30.04 2.33
C GLU A 5 -2.52 30.00 0.84
N ASN A 6 -2.42 28.81 0.26
CA ASN A 6 -3.04 28.53 -1.03
C ASN A 6 -4.35 27.81 -0.75
N ARG A 7 -5.48 28.55 -0.81
CA ARG A 7 -6.82 27.97 -0.92
C ARG A 7 -6.94 27.28 -2.28
N ARG A 8 -6.27 26.16 -2.46
CA ARG A 8 -6.75 25.10 -3.35
C ARG A 8 -7.80 24.37 -2.54
N THR A 9 -8.95 24.12 -3.15
CA THR A 9 -9.90 23.10 -2.71
C THR A 9 -9.12 21.97 -2.05
N VAL A 10 -9.31 21.76 -0.74
CA VAL A 10 -8.64 20.67 -0.04
C VAL A 10 -9.26 19.40 -0.60
N LEU A 11 -8.70 18.89 -1.71
CA LEU A 11 -9.00 17.57 -2.19
C LEU A 11 -8.57 16.64 -1.06
N CYS A 12 -9.50 15.82 -0.57
CA CYS A 12 -9.20 14.92 0.53
C CYS A 12 -7.95 14.10 0.17
N GLN A 13 -6.88 14.28 0.94
CA GLN A 13 -5.61 13.63 0.66
C GLN A 13 -5.53 12.37 1.51
N ASN A 14 -5.88 11.23 0.91
CA ASN A 14 -5.67 9.92 1.53
C ASN A 14 -4.22 9.43 1.36
N CYS A 15 -3.74 8.67 2.34
CA CYS A 15 -2.50 7.91 2.26
C CYS A 15 -2.84 6.43 2.05
N ILE A 16 -2.54 5.92 0.86
CA ILE A 16 -2.97 4.60 0.41
C ILE A 16 -1.73 3.77 0.09
N LEU A 17 -1.53 2.70 0.84
CA LEU A 17 -0.41 1.78 0.65
C LEU A 17 -0.90 0.47 0.07
N PHE A 18 -0.17 -0.06 -0.91
CA PHE A 18 -0.47 -1.33 -1.55
C PHE A 18 0.58 -2.38 -1.20
N ASP A 19 0.14 -3.58 -0.81
CA ASP A 19 0.98 -4.77 -0.94
C ASP A 19 1.29 -5.03 -2.43
N CYS A 20 2.27 -5.89 -2.69
CA CYS A 20 2.71 -6.21 -4.05
C CYS A 20 2.17 -7.56 -4.51
N ASP A 21 2.57 -8.63 -3.82
CA ASP A 21 2.25 -10.01 -4.18
C ASP A 21 0.78 -10.31 -3.93
N GLU A 22 0.15 -11.01 -4.88
CA GLU A 22 -1.30 -11.31 -4.98
C GLU A 22 -2.24 -10.10 -4.89
N THR A 23 -1.69 -8.88 -4.89
CA THR A 23 -2.42 -7.61 -4.72
C THR A 23 -2.40 -6.79 -6.01
N LEU A 24 -1.21 -6.54 -6.57
CA LEU A 24 -1.03 -5.80 -7.81
C LEU A 24 -0.94 -6.74 -9.02
N GLU A 25 -1.36 -6.26 -10.19
CA GLU A 25 -1.37 -7.03 -11.44
C GLU A 25 0.01 -7.51 -11.90
N ILE A 26 1.06 -6.88 -11.41
CA ILE A 26 2.45 -7.27 -11.67
C ILE A 26 2.86 -8.55 -10.92
N SER A 27 2.05 -8.99 -9.95
CA SER A 27 2.30 -10.16 -9.13
C SER A 27 0.97 -10.83 -8.74
N ASN A 28 0.29 -11.44 -9.73
CA ASN A 28 -0.91 -12.27 -9.53
C ASN A 28 -2.11 -11.60 -8.84
N GLY A 29 -2.13 -10.27 -8.72
CA GLY A 29 -3.20 -9.52 -8.08
C GLY A 29 -4.19 -8.85 -9.03
N PRO A 30 -5.40 -8.53 -8.58
CA PRO A 30 -6.43 -7.92 -9.40
C PRO A 30 -6.26 -6.39 -9.56
N VAL A 31 -5.44 -5.73 -8.73
CA VAL A 31 -5.31 -4.27 -8.74
C VAL A 31 -4.40 -3.81 -9.87
N LYS A 32 -4.94 -2.97 -10.75
CA LYS A 32 -4.21 -2.40 -11.89
C LYS A 32 -3.22 -1.33 -11.45
N LEU A 33 -2.03 -1.30 -12.05
CA LEU A 33 -1.07 -0.21 -11.83
C LEU A 33 -1.66 1.14 -12.23
N GLN A 34 -2.52 1.16 -13.25
CA GLN A 34 -3.23 2.37 -13.66
C GLN A 34 -4.04 2.96 -12.50
N SER A 35 -4.63 2.15 -11.63
CA SER A 35 -5.37 2.66 -10.46
C SER A 35 -4.46 3.41 -9.49
N LEU A 36 -3.20 3.00 -9.33
CA LEU A 36 -2.23 3.72 -8.50
C LEU A 36 -1.84 5.06 -9.15
N VAL A 37 -1.66 5.05 -10.49
CA VAL A 37 -1.41 6.29 -11.27
C VAL A 37 -2.57 7.27 -11.13
N ASP A 38 -3.81 6.79 -11.24
CA ASP A 38 -5.00 7.62 -11.11
C ASP A 38 -5.11 8.26 -9.71
N LEU A 39 -4.79 7.49 -8.65
CA LEU A 39 -4.72 8.00 -7.28
C LEU A 39 -3.64 9.08 -7.12
N ARG A 40 -2.46 8.89 -7.74
CA ARG A 40 -1.39 9.91 -7.74
C ARG A 40 -1.83 11.20 -8.45
N ILE A 41 -2.49 11.07 -9.61
CA ILE A 41 -3.01 12.20 -10.37
C ILE A 41 -4.09 12.95 -9.57
N ALA A 42 -4.91 12.23 -8.81
CA ALA A 42 -5.92 12.81 -7.92
C ALA A 42 -5.32 13.52 -6.68
N GLY A 43 -4.00 13.41 -6.45
CA GLY A 43 -3.30 14.09 -5.35
C GLY A 43 -3.14 13.27 -4.08
N HIS A 44 -3.51 11.98 -4.10
CA HIS A 44 -3.30 11.09 -2.97
C HIS A 44 -1.84 10.70 -2.80
N VAL A 45 -1.47 10.37 -1.57
CA VAL A 45 -0.17 9.77 -1.27
C VAL A 45 -0.29 8.27 -1.50
N VAL A 46 0.41 7.74 -2.50
CA VAL A 46 0.37 6.31 -2.85
C VAL A 46 1.71 5.66 -2.52
N GLY A 47 1.71 4.56 -1.79
CA GLY A 47 2.94 3.87 -1.39
C GLY A 47 2.90 2.36 -1.64
N ILE A 48 4.07 1.72 -1.59
CA ILE A 48 4.20 0.25 -1.64
C ILE A 48 4.63 -0.27 -0.27
N CYS A 49 3.92 -1.29 0.22
CA CYS A 49 4.12 -1.95 1.51
C CYS A 49 4.20 -3.47 1.31
N GLY A 50 5.24 -3.94 0.63
CA GLY A 50 5.37 -5.34 0.23
C GLY A 50 6.69 -5.61 -0.47
N ASN A 51 6.69 -6.57 -1.40
CA ASN A 51 7.83 -6.91 -2.26
C ASN A 51 8.20 -5.77 -3.21
N TRP A 52 8.87 -4.76 -2.65
CA TRP A 52 9.29 -3.55 -3.33
C TRP A 52 10.30 -3.82 -4.43
N GLY A 53 11.14 -4.87 -4.27
CA GLY A 53 12.15 -5.27 -5.24
C GLY A 53 11.55 -5.70 -6.58
N LEU A 54 10.34 -6.25 -6.58
CA LEU A 54 9.57 -6.51 -7.80
C LEU A 54 9.05 -5.19 -8.40
N PHE A 55 8.44 -4.34 -7.56
CA PHE A 55 7.82 -3.10 -8.01
C PHE A 55 8.81 -2.13 -8.67
N VAL A 56 10.01 -1.94 -8.10
CA VAL A 56 11.00 -0.99 -8.65
C VAL A 56 11.61 -1.40 -10.00
N LYS A 57 11.35 -2.63 -10.47
CA LYS A 57 11.74 -3.07 -11.81
C LYS A 57 10.84 -2.49 -12.90
N ILE A 58 9.70 -1.91 -12.54
CA ILE A 58 8.80 -1.23 -13.47
C ILE A 58 9.45 0.08 -13.94
N PRO A 59 9.64 0.29 -15.26
CA PRO A 59 10.13 1.55 -15.77
C PRO A 59 9.23 2.71 -15.35
N GLY A 60 9.81 3.75 -14.74
CA GLY A 60 9.04 4.92 -14.31
C GLY A 60 8.23 4.71 -13.02
N TRP A 61 8.52 3.69 -12.22
CA TRP A 61 7.81 3.39 -10.96
C TRP A 61 7.65 4.61 -10.04
N GLN A 62 8.59 5.56 -10.05
CA GLN A 62 8.55 6.79 -9.24
C GLN A 62 7.34 7.70 -9.58
N HIS A 63 6.77 7.55 -10.78
CA HIS A 63 5.54 8.23 -11.19
C HIS A 63 4.28 7.48 -10.73
N ILE A 64 4.40 6.21 -10.33
CA ILE A 64 3.31 5.34 -9.87
C ILE A 64 3.17 5.40 -8.34
N ALA A 65 4.28 5.34 -7.60
CA ALA A 65 4.29 5.41 -6.13
C ALA A 65 5.10 6.61 -5.62
N SER A 66 4.60 7.27 -4.57
CA SER A 66 5.25 8.39 -3.88
C SER A 66 6.46 7.93 -3.09
N PHE A 67 6.39 6.72 -2.52
CA PHE A 67 7.48 6.06 -1.81
C PHE A 67 7.26 4.55 -1.81
N ILE A 68 8.33 3.83 -1.46
CA ILE A 68 8.33 2.38 -1.34
C ILE A 68 8.90 1.99 0.01
N ASN A 69 8.35 0.94 0.60
CA ASN A 69 8.95 0.34 1.77
C ASN A 69 10.20 -0.46 1.38
N CYS A 70 11.35 -0.15 1.97
CA CYS A 70 12.55 -0.99 1.90
C CYS A 70 12.89 -1.58 3.28
N CYS A 71 11.89 -1.79 4.15
CA CYS A 71 12.12 -2.30 5.49
C CYS A 71 12.91 -3.62 5.46
N LEU A 72 13.84 -3.71 6.40
CA LEU A 72 14.62 -4.91 6.64
C LEU A 72 13.66 -6.07 6.90
N VAL A 73 13.77 -7.10 6.10
CA VAL A 73 13.21 -8.40 6.42
C VAL A 73 14.01 -8.94 7.61
N VAL A 74 13.41 -8.98 8.78
CA VAL A 74 14.00 -9.63 9.95
C VAL A 74 13.54 -11.08 9.92
N GLN A 75 14.49 -11.99 9.81
CA GLN A 75 14.23 -13.41 9.99
C GLN A 75 14.21 -13.71 11.49
N ASP A 76 13.08 -14.18 12.02
CA ASP A 76 13.08 -14.69 13.38
C ASP A 76 13.87 -16.01 13.48
N GLN A 77 14.13 -16.46 14.70
CA GLN A 77 14.83 -17.71 15.01
C GLN A 77 14.14 -18.98 14.46
N ASN A 78 12.88 -18.88 14.02
CA ASN A 78 12.11 -19.97 13.42
C ASN A 78 12.13 -19.91 11.88
N GLY A 79 12.89 -18.98 11.31
CA GLY A 79 13.02 -18.81 9.87
C GLY A 79 11.94 -17.94 9.24
N ASN A 80 11.06 -17.32 10.03
CA ASN A 80 9.99 -16.48 9.51
C ASN A 80 10.54 -15.12 9.10
N ILE A 81 10.32 -14.75 7.85
CA ILE A 81 10.69 -13.47 7.27
C ILE A 81 9.59 -12.45 7.60
N TYR A 82 9.90 -11.48 8.47
CA TYR A 82 9.02 -10.35 8.75
C TYR A 82 9.72 -9.05 8.39
N GLY A 83 9.29 -8.40 7.29
CA GLY A 83 9.37 -6.95 7.23
C GLY A 83 8.21 -6.41 8.07
N ASP A 84 8.46 -5.59 9.08
CA ASP A 84 7.38 -5.10 9.94
C ASP A 84 6.54 -4.05 9.18
N LYS A 85 5.61 -4.56 8.36
CA LYS A 85 4.62 -3.74 7.64
C LYS A 85 3.86 -2.85 8.62
N ALA A 86 3.51 -3.35 9.81
CA ALA A 86 2.80 -2.56 10.81
C ALA A 86 3.64 -1.39 11.34
N TRP A 87 4.94 -1.61 11.61
CA TRP A 87 5.85 -0.54 11.98
C TRP A 87 5.98 0.50 10.87
N PHE A 88 6.17 0.08 9.61
CA PHE A 88 6.27 1.00 8.48
C PHE A 88 5.02 1.86 8.33
N LEU A 89 3.83 1.23 8.35
CA LEU A 89 2.55 1.94 8.34
C LEU A 89 2.41 2.91 9.53
N SER A 90 2.88 2.51 10.71
CA SER A 90 2.86 3.35 11.92
C SER A 90 3.77 4.56 11.79
N GLU A 91 4.98 4.40 11.24
CA GLU A 91 5.91 5.51 11.00
C GLU A 91 5.36 6.49 9.98
N LEU A 92 4.79 6.00 8.87
CA LEU A 92 4.18 6.89 7.88
C LEU A 92 3.05 7.72 8.47
N LYS A 93 2.17 7.11 9.27
CA LYS A 93 1.07 7.80 9.93
C LYS A 93 1.52 8.89 10.91
N LYS A 94 2.74 8.80 11.46
CA LYS A 94 3.30 9.85 12.34
C LYS A 94 3.70 11.10 11.59
N TYR A 95 4.15 10.97 10.34
CA TYR A 95 4.85 12.04 9.63
C TYR A 95 4.13 12.53 8.36
N ILE A 96 3.22 11.73 7.79
CA ILE A 96 2.47 12.07 6.58
C ILE A 96 1.05 12.46 6.98
N PRO A 97 0.64 13.74 6.84
CA PRO A 97 -0.74 14.12 7.06
C PRO A 97 -1.64 13.56 5.94
N ALA A 98 -2.75 12.97 6.33
CA ALA A 98 -3.79 12.47 5.43
C ALA A 98 -5.15 12.43 6.15
N ASP A 99 -6.24 12.54 5.38
CA ASP A 99 -7.61 12.43 5.90
C ASP A 99 -7.94 10.99 6.28
N GLU A 100 -7.53 10.04 5.44
CA GLU A 100 -7.59 8.61 5.71
C GLU A 100 -6.26 7.92 5.44
N TYR A 101 -6.04 6.82 6.17
CA TYR A 101 -4.91 5.92 5.99
C TYR A 101 -5.46 4.54 5.63
N VAL A 102 -5.18 4.08 4.42
CA VAL A 102 -5.72 2.85 3.84
C VAL A 102 -4.58 1.92 3.44
N HIS A 103 -4.66 0.67 3.88
CA HIS A 103 -3.77 -0.39 3.42
C HIS A 103 -4.58 -1.34 2.54
N VAL A 104 -4.18 -1.45 1.28
CA VAL A 104 -4.75 -2.36 0.29
C VAL A 104 -3.82 -3.54 0.16
N GLY A 105 -4.33 -4.75 0.39
CA GLY A 105 -3.52 -5.95 0.36
C GLY A 105 -4.39 -7.18 0.50
N ASN A 106 -3.79 -8.30 0.87
CA ASN A 106 -4.48 -9.58 0.98
C ASN A 106 -4.39 -10.19 2.39
N GLU A 107 -5.06 -11.33 2.54
CA GLU A 107 -5.06 -12.12 3.77
C GLU A 107 -4.56 -13.53 3.50
N PHE A 108 -3.65 -13.98 4.35
CA PHE A 108 -2.97 -15.26 4.23
C PHE A 108 -3.97 -16.42 4.13
N GLY A 109 -3.77 -17.28 3.13
CA GLY A 109 -4.60 -18.46 2.89
C GLY A 109 -5.93 -18.17 2.18
N ARG A 110 -6.29 -16.89 1.95
CA ARG A 110 -7.40 -16.54 1.05
C ARG A 110 -7.01 -16.86 -0.39
N THR A 111 -7.99 -17.18 -1.23
CA THR A 111 -7.82 -17.19 -2.69
C THR A 111 -8.41 -15.91 -3.27
N ASN A 112 -7.63 -15.14 -4.02
CA ASN A 112 -8.11 -13.92 -4.67
C ASN A 112 -9.01 -14.22 -5.88
N SER A 113 -9.66 -13.19 -6.45
CA SER A 113 -10.57 -13.35 -7.60
C SER A 113 -9.90 -13.91 -8.87
N LEU A 114 -8.57 -13.94 -8.92
CA LEU A 114 -7.80 -14.52 -10.02
C LEU A 114 -7.40 -15.99 -9.78
N GLY A 115 -7.76 -16.57 -8.63
CA GLY A 115 -7.49 -17.98 -8.30
C GLY A 115 -6.15 -18.24 -7.63
N PHE A 116 -5.45 -17.20 -7.15
CA PHE A 116 -4.16 -17.36 -6.45
C PHE A 116 -4.34 -17.36 -4.94
N VAL A 117 -3.62 -18.25 -4.25
CA VAL A 117 -3.59 -18.29 -2.78
C VAL A 117 -2.65 -17.20 -2.27
N CYS A 118 -3.20 -16.31 -1.45
CA CYS A 118 -2.56 -15.11 -0.93
C CYS A 118 -1.57 -15.42 0.20
N GLY A 119 -0.40 -14.77 0.17
CA GLY A 119 0.69 -15.02 1.12
C GLY A 119 0.91 -13.97 2.22
N SER A 120 0.22 -12.83 2.19
CA SER A 120 0.46 -11.72 3.13
C SER A 120 -0.58 -11.65 4.25
N HIS A 121 -0.19 -11.13 5.42
CA HIS A 121 -1.08 -10.80 6.54
C HIS A 121 -1.34 -9.29 6.62
N ASP A 122 -1.83 -8.68 5.52
CA ASP A 122 -1.91 -7.22 5.40
C ASP A 122 -2.97 -6.59 6.29
N GLY A 123 -4.08 -7.32 6.52
CA GLY A 123 -5.13 -6.90 7.46
C GLY A 123 -4.62 -6.78 8.89
N ASP A 124 -3.78 -7.71 9.33
CA ASP A 124 -3.15 -7.64 10.65
C ASP A 124 -2.17 -6.48 10.77
N ALA A 125 -1.39 -6.22 9.71
CA ALA A 125 -0.48 -5.07 9.69
C ALA A 125 -1.24 -3.74 9.75
N ALA A 126 -2.30 -3.60 8.96
CA ALA A 126 -3.17 -2.43 8.94
C ALA A 126 -3.83 -2.19 10.31
N ARG A 127 -4.39 -3.25 10.91
CA ARG A 127 -5.02 -3.20 12.23
C ARG A 127 -4.03 -2.76 13.31
N LYS A 128 -2.82 -3.32 13.33
CA LYS A 128 -1.76 -2.94 14.30
C LYS A 128 -1.35 -1.48 14.15
N ALA A 129 -1.34 -0.94 12.94
CA ALA A 129 -1.02 0.46 12.68
C ALA A 129 -2.20 1.42 12.86
N ASN A 130 -3.41 0.91 13.13
CA ASN A 130 -4.66 1.67 13.13
C ASN A 130 -4.94 2.32 11.76
N TRP A 131 -4.78 1.56 10.69
CA TRP A 131 -5.15 1.91 9.31
C TRP A 131 -6.43 1.17 8.93
N ARG A 132 -7.22 1.75 8.03
CA ARG A 132 -8.31 1.00 7.39
C ARG A 132 -7.69 -0.04 6.47
N PHE A 133 -8.19 -1.26 6.52
CA PHE A 133 -7.82 -2.32 5.60
C PHE A 133 -8.87 -2.45 4.50
N LEU A 134 -8.41 -2.72 3.28
CA LEU A 134 -9.27 -3.03 2.15
C LEU A 134 -8.65 -4.19 1.38
N LEU A 135 -9.45 -5.22 1.07
CA LEU A 135 -8.96 -6.34 0.28
C LEU A 135 -8.70 -5.88 -1.16
N GLU A 136 -7.71 -6.47 -1.81
CA GLU A 136 -7.36 -6.19 -3.19
C GLU A 136 -8.53 -6.42 -4.16
N ASP A 137 -9.37 -7.42 -3.88
CA ASP A 137 -10.59 -7.72 -4.64
C ASP A 137 -11.66 -6.64 -4.45
N GLU A 138 -11.75 -6.04 -3.27
CA GLU A 138 -12.71 -4.97 -2.99
C GLU A 138 -12.27 -3.68 -3.67
N PHE A 139 -10.99 -3.34 -3.55
CA PHE A 139 -10.41 -2.17 -4.20
C PHE A 139 -10.53 -2.24 -5.73
N SER A 140 -10.23 -3.41 -6.33
CA SER A 140 -10.35 -3.61 -7.78
C SER A 140 -11.78 -3.51 -8.30
N ARG A 141 -12.79 -3.75 -7.44
CA ARG A 141 -14.21 -3.53 -7.74
C ARG A 141 -14.68 -2.08 -7.50
N GLY A 142 -13.77 -1.18 -7.15
CA GLY A 142 -14.05 0.24 -7.02
C GLY A 142 -14.38 0.69 -5.59
N MET A 143 -14.25 -0.18 -4.57
CA MET A 143 -14.32 0.28 -3.19
C MET A 143 -13.14 1.20 -2.90
N ARG A 144 -13.39 2.26 -2.11
CA ARG A 144 -12.39 3.28 -1.80
C ARG A 144 -12.26 3.52 -0.34
#